data_AF-A0A535DH81-F1
#
_entry.id   AF-A0A535DH81-F1
#
_cell.length_a   1.000
_cell.length_b   1.000
_cell.length_c   1.000
_cell.angle_alpha   90.00
_cell.angle_beta   90.00
_cell.angle_gamma   90.00
#
_symmetry.space_group_name_H-M   'P 1'
#
loop_
_entity.id
_entity.type
_entity.pdbx_description
1 polymer ?
#
loop_
_entity_poly.entity_id
_entity_poly.type
_entity_poly.pdbx_seq_one_letter_code
_entity_poly.pdbx_strand_id
1 'polypeptide(L)'
;MGLVSLPHEHPGPPCLDLLLVFLGHLIPERGAAGGYRAAGRYGFRMERVATPPQILPPSVDRRLFQAIHGLPHTARSDHYISLVSDLGEGLGWVAAGVCVAWLGGQRGRRAGIAAALASLGTTYVVQRMVKPIFRRRRPFVSREVLVVGIRAADASFPSGHTASSFAAATALSTFYPNAAPLVFTLATLVGASRIHLGHHFPSDVTAGAVIGIGTGTFTGWLLKLPKVL
;
A
#
# COMPACT_ATOMS: atom_id res chain seq x y z
N MET A 1 -21.31 59.75 -17.37
CA MET A 1 -19.94 59.86 -16.83
C MET A 1 -19.92 59.09 -15.50
N GLY A 2 -19.29 57.91 -15.47
CA GLY A 2 -18.94 57.16 -14.24
C GLY A 2 -19.98 56.22 -13.61
N LEU A 3 -20.13 54.98 -14.13
CA LEU A 3 -20.54 53.84 -13.30
C LEU A 3 -19.28 53.24 -12.65
N VAL A 4 -19.22 53.25 -11.32
CA VAL A 4 -18.16 52.65 -10.50
C VAL A 4 -18.27 51.13 -10.58
N SER A 5 -17.22 50.48 -11.06
CA SER A 5 -17.08 49.02 -11.09
C SER A 5 -16.64 48.48 -9.73
N LEU A 6 -17.31 47.44 -9.23
CA LEU A 6 -16.86 46.64 -8.08
C LEU A 6 -15.91 45.52 -8.54
N PRO A 7 -14.93 45.12 -7.72
CA PRO A 7 -14.00 44.04 -8.07
C PRO A 7 -14.66 42.66 -7.90
N HIS A 8 -14.43 41.79 -8.88
CA HIS A 8 -14.69 40.36 -8.78
C HIS A 8 -13.60 39.69 -7.92
N GLU A 9 -13.98 39.15 -6.76
CA GLU A 9 -13.13 38.21 -6.03
C GLU A 9 -13.29 36.78 -6.60
N HIS A 10 -12.16 36.17 -6.95
CA HIS A 10 -12.07 34.76 -7.31
C HIS A 10 -12.04 33.88 -6.05
N PRO A 11 -12.85 32.80 -5.96
CA PRO A 11 -12.63 31.79 -4.93
C PRO A 11 -11.45 30.90 -5.32
N GLY A 12 -10.41 30.87 -4.49
CA GLY A 12 -9.30 29.92 -4.59
C GLY A 12 -9.75 28.47 -4.34
N PRO A 13 -8.95 27.46 -4.74
CA PRO A 13 -9.35 26.05 -4.66
C PRO A 13 -9.40 25.53 -3.21
N PRO A 14 -10.43 24.74 -2.83
CA PRO A 14 -10.60 24.20 -1.49
C PRO A 14 -9.77 22.92 -1.32
N CYS A 15 -8.45 23.04 -1.23
CA CYS A 15 -7.57 21.85 -1.14
C CYS A 15 -6.97 21.60 0.26
N LEU A 16 -7.22 22.45 1.25
CA LEU A 16 -6.68 22.27 2.61
C LEU A 16 -7.73 21.87 3.66
N ASP A 17 -9.01 22.17 3.46
CA ASP A 17 -10.04 21.91 4.47
C ASP A 17 -10.61 20.48 4.44
N LEU A 18 -10.54 19.78 3.31
CA LEU A 18 -11.06 18.39 3.20
C LEU A 18 -10.18 17.36 3.93
N LEU A 19 -8.90 17.66 4.16
CA LEU A 19 -7.97 16.75 4.85
C LEU A 19 -8.27 16.69 6.36
N LEU A 20 -8.82 17.77 6.93
CA LEU A 20 -9.18 17.85 8.35
C LEU A 20 -10.52 17.17 8.67
N VAL A 21 -11.46 17.15 7.71
CA VAL A 21 -12.76 16.47 7.88
C VAL A 21 -12.61 14.93 7.88
N PHE A 22 -11.62 14.39 7.16
CA PHE A 22 -11.35 12.94 7.14
C PHE A 22 -10.65 12.41 8.42
N LEU A 23 -9.93 13.27 9.16
CA LEU A 23 -9.23 12.89 10.39
C LEU A 23 -10.17 12.75 11.60
N GLY A 24 -11.42 13.24 11.52
CA GLY A 24 -12.38 13.24 12.62
C GLY A 24 -13.24 11.98 12.78
N HIS A 25 -13.07 10.93 11.94
CA HIS A 25 -13.97 9.76 11.93
C HIS A 25 -13.28 8.40 12.17
N LEU A 26 -12.03 8.38 12.63
CA LEU A 26 -11.27 7.14 12.89
C LEU A 26 -10.99 6.88 14.38
N ILE A 27 -11.96 7.17 15.25
CA ILE A 27 -11.93 6.73 16.66
C ILE A 27 -12.87 5.54 16.84
N PRO A 28 -12.36 4.29 16.93
CA PRO A 28 -13.01 3.25 17.71
C PRO A 28 -12.37 3.19 19.11
N GLU A 29 -13.24 3.24 20.11
CA GLU A 29 -12.96 3.08 21.54
C GLU A 29 -12.20 1.80 21.90
N ARG A 30 -11.43 1.88 22.99
CA ARG A 30 -10.55 0.82 23.51
C ARG A 30 -11.35 -0.41 23.98
N GLY A 31 -10.91 -1.61 23.59
CA GLY A 31 -11.47 -2.89 24.05
C GLY A 31 -10.40 -3.94 24.37
N ALA A 32 -10.20 -4.15 25.68
CA ALA A 32 -9.68 -5.28 26.46
C ALA A 32 -8.79 -6.38 25.85
N ALA A 33 -7.76 -6.72 26.62
CA ALA A 33 -6.87 -7.88 26.49
C ALA A 33 -7.60 -9.23 26.61
N GLY A 34 -7.15 -10.22 25.85
CA GLY A 34 -7.56 -11.62 25.98
C GLY A 34 -6.47 -12.55 25.45
N GLY A 35 -5.75 -13.22 26.36
CA GLY A 35 -4.73 -14.21 26.03
C GLY A 35 -5.33 -15.52 25.52
N TYR A 36 -4.64 -16.18 24.60
CA TYR A 36 -5.02 -17.52 24.14
C TYR A 36 -3.91 -18.54 24.42
N ARG A 37 -4.28 -19.54 25.22
CA ARG A 37 -3.55 -20.78 25.48
C ARG A 37 -3.59 -21.69 24.24
N ALA A 38 -2.48 -22.41 24.01
CA ALA A 38 -2.31 -23.41 22.98
C ALA A 38 -3.04 -24.73 23.29
N ALA A 39 -3.64 -25.36 22.28
CA ALA A 39 -3.64 -26.81 22.02
C ALA A 39 -4.53 -27.14 20.80
N GLY A 40 -4.04 -27.97 19.87
CA GLY A 40 -4.88 -28.48 18.80
C GLY A 40 -4.12 -29.21 17.69
N ARG A 41 -4.00 -30.52 17.83
CA ARG A 41 -3.37 -31.47 16.90
C ARG A 41 -3.96 -31.35 15.49
N TYR A 42 -3.15 -30.93 14.53
CA TYR A 42 -3.34 -31.27 13.12
C TYR A 42 -1.99 -31.64 12.51
N GLY A 43 -1.85 -32.90 12.12
CA GLY A 43 -0.71 -33.41 11.38
C GLY A 43 -0.67 -32.74 10.00
N PHE A 44 0.05 -31.63 9.90
CA PHE A 44 0.39 -31.02 8.62
C PHE A 44 1.52 -31.82 7.99
N ARG A 45 1.19 -32.56 6.93
CA ARG A 45 2.17 -33.06 5.97
C ARG A 45 3.00 -31.86 5.49
N MET A 46 4.29 -31.84 5.81
CA MET A 46 5.25 -30.83 5.35
C MET A 46 5.46 -30.98 3.83
N GLU A 47 4.48 -30.55 3.04
CA GLU A 47 4.71 -30.25 1.64
C GLU A 47 5.76 -29.16 1.55
N ARG A 48 6.84 -29.43 0.80
CA ARG A 48 8.03 -28.59 0.66
C ARG A 48 7.64 -27.13 0.44
N VAL A 49 7.80 -26.33 1.49
CA VAL A 49 7.70 -24.87 1.44
C VAL A 49 8.77 -24.39 0.48
N ALA A 50 8.36 -23.73 -0.62
CA ALA A 50 9.33 -23.09 -1.50
C ALA A 50 9.99 -21.97 -0.69
N THR A 51 11.31 -22.01 -0.51
CA THR A 51 12.00 -20.88 0.11
C THR A 51 11.78 -19.65 -0.77
N PRO A 52 11.37 -18.51 -0.21
CA PRO A 52 11.23 -17.27 -0.97
C PRO A 52 12.55 -16.96 -1.69
N PRO A 53 12.50 -16.35 -2.89
CA PRO A 53 13.69 -15.93 -3.60
C PRO A 53 14.55 -15.04 -2.70
N GLN A 54 15.85 -15.36 -2.64
CA GLN A 54 16.81 -14.54 -1.90
C GLN A 54 17.19 -13.32 -2.76
N ILE A 55 16.28 -12.35 -2.85
CA ILE A 55 16.52 -11.08 -3.59
C ILE A 55 17.73 -10.35 -3.00
N LEU A 56 17.88 -10.40 -1.67
CA LEU A 56 19.02 -9.89 -0.95
C LEU A 56 19.65 -11.01 -0.12
N PRO A 57 20.97 -10.99 0.12
CA PRO A 57 21.60 -11.87 1.09
C PRO A 57 20.90 -11.75 2.46
N PRO A 58 20.64 -12.86 3.18
CA PRO A 58 19.90 -12.81 4.45
C PRO A 58 20.51 -11.86 5.50
N SER A 59 21.83 -11.69 5.50
CA SER A 59 22.52 -10.73 6.37
C SER A 59 22.21 -9.28 6.02
N VAL A 60 22.18 -8.95 4.72
CA VAL A 60 21.87 -7.62 4.21
C VAL A 60 20.41 -7.27 4.47
N ASP A 61 19.50 -8.19 4.14
CA ASP A 61 18.06 -8.02 4.35
C ASP A 61 17.73 -7.75 5.84
N ARG A 62 18.43 -8.45 6.74
CA ARG A 62 18.33 -8.23 8.19
C ARG A 62 18.93 -6.91 8.65
N ARG A 63 20.12 -6.54 8.15
CA ARG A 63 20.76 -5.27 8.51
C ARG A 63 19.91 -4.07 8.07
N LEU A 64 19.37 -4.12 6.85
CA LEU A 64 18.48 -3.09 6.34
C LEU A 64 17.16 -3.05 7.12
N PHE A 65 16.57 -4.21 7.43
CA PHE A 65 15.41 -4.29 8.32
C PHE A 65 15.71 -3.60 9.65
N GLN A 66 16.81 -3.95 10.32
CA GLN A 66 17.20 -3.37 11.60
C GLN A 66 17.48 -1.87 11.51
N ALA A 67 18.09 -1.39 10.43
CA ALA A 67 18.36 0.04 10.24
C ALA A 67 17.06 0.85 10.12
N ILE A 68 16.05 0.33 9.41
CA ILE A 68 14.77 1.03 9.18
C ILE A 68 13.83 0.86 10.38
N HIS A 69 13.72 -0.36 10.92
CA HIS A 69 12.91 -0.66 12.09
C HIS A 69 13.52 -0.08 13.38
N GLY A 70 14.83 0.14 13.42
CA GLY A 70 15.50 0.76 14.56
C GLY A 70 15.30 2.27 14.68
N LEU A 71 14.61 2.89 13.71
CA LEU A 71 14.22 4.30 13.79
C LEU A 71 13.26 4.52 14.98
N PRO A 72 13.19 5.74 15.55
CA PRO A 72 12.41 5.99 16.76
C PRO A 72 10.93 5.61 16.64
N HIS A 73 10.46 4.79 17.59
CA HIS A 73 9.06 4.44 17.77
C HIS A 73 8.43 5.31 18.86
N THR A 74 7.50 6.18 18.46
CA THR A 74 6.67 6.96 19.36
C THR A 74 5.22 6.77 18.97
N ALA A 75 4.28 6.90 19.92
CA ALA A 75 2.85 6.73 19.61
C ALA A 75 2.37 7.61 18.44
N ARG A 76 2.93 8.83 18.30
CA ARG A 76 2.60 9.73 17.19
C ARG A 76 3.21 9.27 15.86
N SER A 77 4.52 8.98 15.84
CA SER A 77 5.18 8.54 14.60
C SER A 77 4.59 7.23 14.09
N ASP A 78 4.38 6.28 14.99
CA ASP A 78 3.80 4.97 14.69
C ASP A 78 2.36 5.11 14.15
N HIS A 79 1.57 6.04 14.70
CA HIS A 79 0.24 6.34 14.20
C HIS A 79 0.28 6.91 12.77
N TYR A 80 1.09 7.93 12.51
CA TYR A 80 1.22 8.50 11.15
C TYR A 80 1.72 7.48 10.13
N ILE A 81 2.71 6.66 10.51
CA ILE A 81 3.26 5.63 9.62
C ILE A 81 2.24 4.51 9.37
N SER A 82 1.44 4.16 10.38
CA SER A 82 0.33 3.22 10.22
C SER A 82 -0.74 3.78 9.28
N LEU A 83 -1.13 5.05 9.44
CA LEU A 83 -2.06 5.71 8.51
C LEU A 83 -1.55 5.69 7.07
N VAL A 84 -0.26 6.00 6.84
CA VAL A 84 0.35 5.90 5.51
C VAL A 84 0.27 4.47 4.98
N SER A 85 0.56 3.46 5.83
CA SER A 85 0.43 2.06 5.45
C SER A 85 -0.99 1.67 5.06
N ASP A 86 -1.99 2.08 5.85
CA ASP A 86 -3.39 1.69 5.68
C ASP A 86 -4.03 2.40 4.48
N LEU A 87 -3.70 3.68 4.27
CA LEU A 87 -4.05 4.41 3.04
C LEU A 87 -3.35 3.83 1.80
N GLY A 88 -2.20 3.18 1.99
CA GLY A 88 -1.50 2.41 0.96
C GLY A 88 -2.12 1.05 0.65
N GLU A 89 -3.10 0.59 1.44
CA GLU A 89 -3.85 -0.61 1.15
C GLU A 89 -4.89 -0.38 0.05
N GLY A 90 -5.42 -1.46 -0.53
CA GLY A 90 -6.30 -1.41 -1.70
C GLY A 90 -7.43 -0.36 -1.62
N LEU A 91 -8.04 -0.17 -0.45
CA LEU A 91 -9.13 0.80 -0.26
C LEU A 91 -8.69 2.26 -0.42
N GLY A 92 -7.51 2.64 0.09
CA GLY A 92 -7.03 4.02 -0.05
C GLY A 92 -6.70 4.37 -1.51
N TRP A 93 -6.13 3.42 -2.25
CA TRP A 93 -5.92 3.58 -3.70
C TRP A 93 -7.22 3.56 -4.51
N VAL A 94 -8.23 2.79 -4.08
CA VAL A 94 -9.57 2.83 -4.68
C VAL A 94 -10.20 4.21 -4.46
N ALA A 95 -10.14 4.75 -3.23
CA ALA A 95 -10.64 6.10 -2.94
C ALA A 95 -9.93 7.16 -3.77
N ALA A 96 -8.59 7.12 -3.84
CA ALA A 96 -7.81 8.01 -4.70
C ALA A 96 -8.21 7.87 -6.18
N GLY A 97 -8.44 6.64 -6.65
CA GLY A 97 -8.95 6.35 -7.99
C GLY A 97 -10.33 6.97 -8.25
N VAL A 98 -11.25 6.90 -7.28
CA VAL A 98 -12.57 7.54 -7.35
C VAL A 98 -12.44 9.07 -7.43
N CYS A 99 -11.57 9.68 -6.61
CA CYS A 99 -11.31 11.12 -6.68
C CYS A 99 -10.77 11.54 -8.05
N VAL A 100 -9.79 10.80 -8.61
CA VAL A 100 -9.27 11.06 -9.96
C VAL A 100 -10.37 10.86 -11.02
N ALA A 101 -11.23 9.86 -10.85
CA ALA A 101 -12.35 9.60 -11.75
C ALA A 101 -13.37 10.74 -11.75
N TRP A 102 -13.63 11.33 -10.60
CA TRP A 102 -14.57 12.44 -10.45
C TRP A 102 -14.01 13.75 -11.02
N LEU A 103 -12.73 14.05 -10.75
CA LEU A 103 -12.12 15.34 -11.10
C LEU A 103 -11.51 15.38 -12.51
N GLY A 104 -11.06 14.24 -13.03
CA GLY A 104 -10.25 14.20 -14.26
C GLY A 104 -11.02 13.97 -15.57
N GLY A 105 -12.35 14.06 -15.55
CA GLY A 105 -13.19 13.81 -16.72
C GLY A 105 -13.00 12.40 -17.31
N GLN A 106 -13.14 12.24 -18.63
CA GLN A 106 -13.05 10.92 -19.27
C GLN A 106 -11.68 10.25 -19.08
N ARG A 107 -10.58 11.03 -19.11
CA ARG A 107 -9.23 10.54 -18.85
C ARG A 107 -9.08 10.10 -17.39
N GLY A 108 -9.59 10.90 -16.46
CA GLY A 108 -9.60 10.61 -15.03
C GLY A 108 -10.36 9.34 -14.70
N ARG A 109 -11.55 9.15 -15.29
CA ARG A 109 -12.35 7.93 -15.09
C ARG A 109 -11.61 6.68 -15.50
N ARG A 110 -10.95 6.69 -16.68
CA ARG A 110 -10.12 5.56 -17.13
C ARG A 110 -8.94 5.30 -16.20
N ALA A 111 -8.25 6.37 -15.78
CA ALA A 111 -7.12 6.27 -14.88
C ALA A 111 -7.52 5.72 -13.49
N GLY A 112 -8.64 6.20 -12.94
CA GLY A 112 -9.17 5.75 -11.65
C GLY A 112 -9.58 4.28 -11.68
N ILE A 113 -10.29 3.85 -12.74
CA ILE A 113 -10.64 2.44 -12.96
C ILE A 113 -9.37 1.58 -13.09
N ALA A 114 -8.38 2.05 -13.87
CA ALA A 114 -7.13 1.32 -14.04
C ALA A 114 -6.37 1.16 -12.72
N ALA A 115 -6.26 2.22 -11.91
CA ALA A 115 -5.60 2.16 -10.62
C ALA A 115 -6.33 1.24 -9.64
N ALA A 116 -7.67 1.30 -9.57
CA ALA A 116 -8.48 0.44 -8.72
C ALA A 116 -8.35 -1.05 -9.11
N LEU A 117 -8.49 -1.36 -10.41
CA LEU A 117 -8.34 -2.73 -10.91
C LEU A 117 -6.93 -3.27 -10.72
N ALA A 118 -5.91 -2.45 -10.99
CA ALA A 118 -4.51 -2.83 -10.76
C ALA A 118 -4.26 -3.13 -9.28
N SER A 119 -4.73 -2.27 -8.37
CA SER A 119 -4.56 -2.43 -6.92
C SER A 119 -5.25 -3.68 -6.38
N LEU A 120 -6.55 -3.84 -6.66
CA LEU A 120 -7.36 -4.97 -6.19
C LEU A 120 -6.92 -6.29 -6.83
N GLY A 121 -6.68 -6.29 -8.14
CA GLY A 121 -6.20 -7.46 -8.88
C GLY A 121 -4.85 -7.93 -8.38
N THR A 122 -3.90 -7.01 -8.14
CA THR A 122 -2.58 -7.36 -7.60
C THR A 122 -2.68 -7.88 -6.18
N THR A 123 -3.54 -7.27 -5.35
CA THR A 123 -3.81 -7.78 -4.00
C THR A 123 -4.30 -9.23 -4.05
N TYR A 124 -5.26 -9.53 -4.92
CA TYR A 124 -5.76 -10.89 -5.10
C TYR A 124 -4.66 -11.86 -5.53
N VAL A 125 -3.90 -11.51 -6.58
CA VAL A 125 -2.80 -12.34 -7.11
C VAL A 125 -1.77 -12.62 -6.01
N VAL A 126 -1.30 -11.59 -5.30
CA VAL A 126 -0.30 -11.75 -4.25
C VAL A 126 -0.83 -12.62 -3.11
N GLN A 127 -2.01 -12.30 -2.58
CA GLN A 127 -2.54 -12.95 -1.39
C GLN A 127 -2.97 -14.40 -1.65
N ARG A 128 -3.57 -14.67 -2.82
CA ARG A 128 -4.17 -15.97 -3.14
C ARG A 128 -3.28 -16.90 -3.95
N MET A 129 -2.40 -16.35 -4.78
CA MET A 129 -1.59 -17.14 -5.71
C MET A 129 -0.13 -17.20 -5.27
N VAL A 130 0.47 -16.07 -4.90
CA VAL A 130 1.92 -16.00 -4.65
C VAL A 130 2.28 -16.40 -3.20
N LYS A 131 1.62 -15.80 -2.20
CA LYS A 131 1.93 -16.05 -0.78
C LYS A 131 1.83 -17.52 -0.36
N PRO A 132 0.82 -18.30 -0.79
CA PRO A 132 0.71 -19.70 -0.40
C PRO A 132 1.85 -20.60 -0.90
N ILE A 133 2.58 -20.18 -1.94
CA ILE A 133 3.71 -20.92 -2.52
C ILE A 133 4.94 -20.80 -1.60
N PHE A 134 5.30 -19.57 -1.20
CA PHE A 134 6.56 -19.31 -0.50
C PHE A 134 6.48 -19.42 1.01
N ARG A 135 5.33 -19.09 1.61
CA ARG A 135 5.06 -19.19 3.07
C ARG A 135 6.21 -18.66 3.95
N ARG A 136 6.89 -17.60 3.51
CA ARG A 136 7.98 -16.97 4.27
C ARG A 136 7.48 -16.49 5.63
N ARG A 137 8.22 -16.79 6.69
CA ARG A 137 7.93 -16.29 8.04
C ARG A 137 8.21 -14.78 8.12
N ARG A 138 7.31 -14.05 8.78
CA ARG A 138 7.45 -12.61 9.07
C ARG A 138 8.57 -12.34 10.09
N PRO A 139 9.17 -11.13 10.09
CA PRO A 139 10.25 -10.78 11.02
C PRO A 139 9.94 -11.10 12.48
N PHE A 140 8.71 -10.79 12.92
CA PHE A 140 8.24 -10.96 14.29
C PHE A 140 7.97 -12.41 14.74
N VAL A 141 8.01 -13.40 13.84
CA VAL A 141 7.75 -14.81 14.20
C VAL A 141 8.97 -15.45 14.89
N SER A 142 10.17 -14.93 14.63
CA SER A 142 11.42 -15.57 15.06
C SER A 142 12.13 -14.86 16.21
N ARG A 143 11.66 -13.67 16.61
CA ARG A 143 12.33 -12.76 17.57
C ARG A 143 11.31 -11.84 18.24
N GLU A 144 11.68 -11.29 19.39
CA GLU A 144 10.99 -10.17 20.03
C GLU A 144 11.24 -8.88 19.22
N VAL A 145 10.49 -8.74 18.13
CA VAL A 145 10.44 -7.51 17.32
C VAL A 145 9.17 -6.76 17.71
N LEU A 146 9.28 -5.45 17.90
CA LEU A 146 8.12 -4.60 18.07
C LEU A 146 7.27 -4.68 16.79
N VAL A 147 5.98 -4.95 16.94
CA VAL A 147 5.04 -4.90 15.81
C VAL A 147 3.98 -3.89 16.15
N VAL A 148 3.88 -2.86 15.31
CA VAL A 148 2.85 -1.85 15.42
C VAL A 148 1.66 -2.29 14.55
N GLY A 149 0.46 -2.31 15.13
CA GLY A 149 -0.76 -2.76 14.47
C GLY A 149 -1.00 -4.28 14.54
N ILE A 150 -1.93 -4.77 13.72
CA ILE A 150 -2.41 -6.17 13.77
C ILE A 150 -1.37 -7.12 13.18
N ARG A 151 -0.98 -8.14 13.95
CA ARG A 151 -0.10 -9.22 13.46
C ARG A 151 -0.85 -10.08 12.46
N ALA A 152 -0.43 -10.02 11.20
CA ALA A 152 -1.03 -10.84 10.16
C ALA A 152 -0.62 -12.33 10.31
N ALA A 153 -1.59 -13.22 10.16
CA ALA A 153 -1.39 -14.68 10.24
C ALA A 153 -0.87 -15.31 8.94
N ASP A 154 -0.76 -14.53 7.87
CA ASP A 154 -0.34 -14.96 6.54
C ASP A 154 1.18 -14.81 6.31
N ALA A 155 1.65 -15.30 5.16
CA ALA A 155 3.07 -15.24 4.77
C ALA A 155 3.57 -13.79 4.61
N SER A 156 4.87 -13.58 4.84
CA SER A 156 5.50 -12.26 4.66
C SER A 156 5.82 -11.96 3.20
N PHE A 157 6.16 -12.96 2.40
CA PHE A 157 6.63 -12.76 1.03
C PHE A 157 5.55 -13.05 -0.01
N PRO A 158 5.33 -12.16 -1.00
CA PRO A 158 5.80 -10.77 -1.09
C PRO A 158 4.89 -9.82 -0.27
N SER A 159 5.29 -8.55 -0.14
CA SER A 159 4.47 -7.52 0.51
C SER A 159 3.23 -7.18 -0.34
N GLY A 160 2.04 -7.40 0.22
CA GLY A 160 0.75 -7.09 -0.42
C GLY A 160 0.51 -5.58 -0.57
N HIS A 161 0.65 -4.81 0.51
CA HIS A 161 0.52 -3.34 0.50
C HIS A 161 1.45 -2.67 -0.50
N THR A 162 2.70 -3.15 -0.58
CA THR A 162 3.66 -2.61 -1.55
C THR A 162 3.24 -2.97 -2.97
N ALA A 163 2.85 -4.22 -3.23
CA ALA A 163 2.48 -4.65 -4.57
C ALA A 163 1.24 -3.90 -5.10
N SER A 164 0.18 -3.78 -4.28
CA SER A 164 -1.03 -3.05 -4.67
C SER A 164 -0.75 -1.56 -4.90
N SER A 165 0.08 -0.94 -4.05
CA SER A 165 0.46 0.47 -4.19
C SER A 165 1.26 0.74 -5.46
N PHE A 166 2.28 -0.06 -5.75
CA PHE A 166 3.07 0.10 -6.97
C PHE A 166 2.24 -0.21 -8.23
N ALA A 167 1.28 -1.14 -8.16
CA ALA A 167 0.35 -1.40 -9.25
C ALA A 167 -0.56 -0.20 -9.55
N ALA A 168 -1.16 0.38 -8.51
CA ALA A 168 -2.00 1.57 -8.64
C ALA A 168 -1.20 2.77 -9.18
N ALA A 169 -0.02 3.03 -8.62
CA ALA A 169 0.87 4.11 -9.04
C ALA A 169 1.29 3.96 -10.52
N THR A 170 1.64 2.74 -10.95
CA THR A 170 2.03 2.46 -12.34
C THR A 170 0.86 2.62 -13.31
N ALA A 171 -0.30 2.09 -12.96
CA ALA A 171 -1.52 2.22 -13.76
C ALA A 171 -1.95 3.70 -13.89
N LEU A 172 -1.91 4.47 -12.80
CA LEU A 172 -2.22 5.89 -12.83
C LEU A 172 -1.23 6.69 -13.69
N SER A 173 0.07 6.40 -13.55
CA SER A 173 1.15 7.07 -14.31
C SER A 173 1.04 6.85 -15.82
N THR A 174 0.42 5.73 -16.24
CA THR A 174 0.14 5.45 -17.66
C THR A 174 -0.78 6.48 -18.30
N PHE A 175 -1.69 7.06 -17.49
CA PHE A 175 -2.61 8.12 -17.90
C PHE A 175 -2.12 9.51 -17.47
N TYR A 176 -1.39 9.66 -16.37
CA TYR A 176 -0.89 10.94 -15.86
C TYR A 176 0.62 10.86 -15.58
N PRO A 177 1.48 10.91 -16.61
CA PRO A 177 2.92 10.71 -16.45
C PRO A 177 3.57 11.77 -15.55
N ASN A 178 3.06 13.01 -15.56
CA ASN A 178 3.55 14.08 -14.70
C ASN A 178 3.28 13.83 -13.21
N ALA A 179 2.31 12.97 -12.87
CA ALA A 179 2.03 12.58 -11.49
C ALA A 179 2.91 11.43 -11.00
N ALA A 180 3.69 10.79 -11.89
CA ALA A 180 4.49 9.60 -11.56
C ALA A 180 5.43 9.82 -10.36
N PRO A 181 6.22 10.91 -10.27
CA PRO A 181 7.12 11.12 -9.13
C PRO A 181 6.37 11.11 -7.80
N LEU A 182 5.19 11.76 -7.76
CA LEU A 182 4.36 11.82 -6.55
C LEU A 182 3.82 10.43 -6.17
N VAL A 183 3.18 9.72 -7.11
CA VAL A 183 2.53 8.44 -6.77
C VAL A 183 3.52 7.32 -6.49
N PHE A 184 4.69 7.31 -7.13
CA PHE A 184 5.75 6.38 -6.78
C PHE A 184 6.43 6.73 -5.44
N THR A 185 6.52 8.01 -5.09
CA THR A 185 6.95 8.41 -3.75
C THR A 185 5.99 7.89 -2.69
N LEU A 186 4.68 8.07 -2.89
CA LEU A 186 3.65 7.53 -1.98
C LEU A 186 3.74 6.00 -1.88
N ALA A 187 3.83 5.29 -3.00
CA ALA A 187 3.98 3.83 -3.00
C ALA A 187 5.26 3.36 -2.29
N THR A 188 6.36 4.11 -2.42
CA THR A 188 7.62 3.83 -1.72
C THR A 188 7.49 4.06 -0.22
N LEU A 189 6.80 5.13 0.21
CA LEU A 189 6.52 5.40 1.63
C LEU A 189 5.66 4.30 2.25
N VAL A 190 4.68 3.77 1.51
CA VAL A 190 3.90 2.59 1.91
C VAL A 190 4.81 1.37 2.06
N GLY A 191 5.73 1.12 1.13
CA GLY A 191 6.71 0.04 1.26
C GLY A 191 7.60 0.18 2.49
N ALA A 192 8.14 1.38 2.71
CA ALA A 192 9.02 1.68 3.84
C ALA A 192 8.28 1.55 5.19
N SER A 193 7.02 1.97 5.26
CA SER A 193 6.21 1.84 6.48
C SER A 193 6.05 0.37 6.89
N ARG A 194 5.88 -0.56 5.94
CA ARG A 194 5.78 -2.00 6.23
C ARG A 194 7.04 -2.58 6.88
N ILE A 195 8.22 -2.02 6.58
CA ILE A 195 9.49 -2.40 7.20
C ILE A 195 9.58 -1.78 8.60
N HIS A 196 9.33 -0.49 8.70
CA HIS A 196 9.39 0.25 9.97
C HIS A 196 8.42 -0.32 11.02
N LEU A 197 7.19 -0.67 10.63
CA LEU A 197 6.19 -1.24 11.53
C LEU A 197 6.43 -2.73 11.86
N GLY A 198 7.51 -3.34 11.33
CA GLY A 198 7.95 -4.70 11.66
C GLY A 198 7.24 -5.82 10.89
N HIS A 199 6.46 -5.51 9.86
CA HIS A 199 5.64 -6.50 9.15
C HIS A 199 6.38 -7.28 8.06
N HIS A 200 7.36 -6.65 7.41
CA HIS A 200 8.01 -7.17 6.20
C HIS A 200 9.51 -6.92 6.18
N PHE A 201 10.25 -7.81 5.52
CA PHE A 201 11.65 -7.57 5.19
C PHE A 201 11.78 -6.66 3.95
N PRO A 202 12.89 -5.93 3.80
CA PRO A 202 13.18 -5.15 2.58
C PRO A 202 12.99 -5.95 1.28
N SER A 203 13.44 -7.20 1.24
CA SER A 203 13.23 -8.06 0.07
C SER A 203 11.75 -8.40 -0.20
N ASP A 204 10.89 -8.50 0.81
CA ASP A 204 9.45 -8.69 0.63
C ASP A 204 8.82 -7.46 -0.06
N VAL A 205 9.30 -6.27 0.31
CA VAL A 205 8.89 -4.97 -0.25
C VAL A 205 9.39 -4.81 -1.68
N THR A 206 10.66 -5.10 -1.96
CA THR A 206 11.21 -5.06 -3.32
C THR A 206 10.47 -6.02 -4.26
N ALA A 207 10.20 -7.25 -3.82
CA ALA A 207 9.40 -8.20 -4.60
C ALA A 207 8.00 -7.67 -4.88
N GLY A 208 7.35 -7.10 -3.87
CA GLY A 208 6.04 -6.49 -4.01
C GLY A 208 6.05 -5.37 -5.06
N ALA A 209 7.03 -4.46 -4.99
CA ALA A 209 7.16 -3.37 -5.95
C ALA A 209 7.33 -3.88 -7.40
N VAL A 210 8.18 -4.89 -7.62
CA VAL A 210 8.38 -5.49 -8.96
C VAL A 210 7.08 -6.11 -9.50
N ILE A 211 6.39 -6.91 -8.67
CA ILE A 211 5.10 -7.52 -9.05
C ILE A 211 4.08 -6.43 -9.37
N GLY A 212 3.99 -5.42 -8.52
CA GLY A 212 3.07 -4.30 -8.67
C GLY A 212 3.31 -3.50 -9.95
N ILE A 213 4.57 -3.18 -10.26
CA ILE A 213 4.92 -2.51 -11.53
C ILE A 213 4.45 -3.36 -12.71
N GLY A 214 4.74 -4.67 -12.72
CA GLY A 214 4.33 -5.56 -13.81
C GLY A 214 2.81 -5.62 -14.02
N THR A 215 2.04 -5.84 -12.95
CA THR A 215 0.57 -5.91 -13.03
C THR A 215 -0.06 -4.56 -13.34
N GLY A 216 0.50 -3.47 -12.82
CA GLY A 216 0.08 -2.10 -13.09
C GLY A 216 0.33 -1.69 -14.54
N THR A 217 1.50 -2.03 -15.10
CA THR A 217 1.80 -1.82 -16.53
C THR A 217 0.83 -2.58 -17.41
N PHE A 218 0.58 -3.86 -17.10
CA PHE A 218 -0.39 -4.68 -17.85
C PHE A 218 -1.80 -4.07 -17.83
N THR A 219 -2.28 -3.68 -16.65
CA THR A 219 -3.62 -3.09 -16.48
C THR A 219 -3.72 -1.72 -17.16
N GLY A 220 -2.70 -0.87 -16.99
CA GLY A 220 -2.63 0.44 -17.63
C GLY A 220 -2.60 0.35 -19.15
N TRP A 221 -1.82 -0.59 -19.71
CA TRP A 221 -1.79 -0.86 -21.15
C TRP A 221 -3.16 -1.28 -21.67
N LEU A 222 -3.80 -2.27 -21.04
CA LEU A 222 -5.11 -2.80 -21.45
C LEU A 222 -6.18 -1.70 -21.51
N LEU A 223 -6.19 -0.78 -20.54
CA LEU A 223 -7.20 0.28 -20.45
C LEU A 223 -6.85 1.57 -21.22
N LYS A 224 -5.61 1.68 -21.70
CA LYS A 224 -5.17 2.78 -22.56
C LYS A 224 -5.46 2.50 -24.04
N LEU A 225 -5.63 1.24 -24.44
CA LEU A 225 -5.97 0.87 -25.81
C LEU A 225 -7.24 1.63 -26.26
N PRO A 226 -7.24 2.23 -27.46
CA PRO A 226 -8.49 2.73 -28.04
C PRO A 226 -9.44 1.54 -28.14
N LYS A 227 -10.68 1.70 -27.66
CA LYS A 227 -11.72 0.73 -27.95
C LYS A 227 -11.92 0.78 -29.46
N VAL A 228 -11.44 -0.25 -30.17
CA VAL A 228 -11.81 -0.50 -31.56
C VAL A 228 -13.24 -1.03 -31.50
N LEU A 229 -14.21 -0.13 -31.42
CA LEU A 229 -15.64 -0.40 -31.53
C LEU A 229 -16.28 0.78 -32.25
#